data_AF-A0A009IR85-F1
#
_entry.id   AF-A0A009IR85-F1
#
_cell.length_a   1.000
_cell.length_b   1.000
_cell.length_c   1.000
_cell.angle_alpha   90.00
_cell.angle_beta   90.00
_cell.angle_gamma   90.00
#
_symmetry.space_group_name_H-M   'P 1'
#
loop_
_entity.id
_entity.type
_entity.pdbx_description
1 polymer ?
#
loop_
_entity_poly.entity_id
_entity_poly.type
_entity_poly.pdbx_seq_one_letter_code
_entity_poly.pdbx_strand_id
1 'polypeptide(L)'
;MTSMSLADYHSKFPNGHKAKKGRNKFNASKVTLDGMTFDSKKELKRYIELKAMQQRGEIFGLEHHAKFELAPKTKIEGEKRTKPALRYFADFTYYLINGEYIVEDVKSIATRKLPSYRNKKHLMKTVHGIDIREV
;
A
#
# COMPACT_ATOMS: atom_id res chain seq x y z
N MET A 1 -27.65 -20.63 -7.66
CA MET A 1 -26.52 -19.88 -8.23
C MET A 1 -27.04 -19.13 -9.45
N THR A 2 -27.28 -17.84 -9.33
CA THR A 2 -27.79 -17.02 -10.44
C THR A 2 -26.82 -15.87 -10.63
N SER A 3 -25.93 -15.99 -11.61
CA SER A 3 -25.01 -14.92 -11.99
C SER A 3 -25.81 -13.83 -12.71
N MET A 4 -25.92 -12.64 -12.11
CA MET A 4 -26.52 -11.49 -12.80
C MET A 4 -25.65 -11.08 -13.99
N SER A 5 -26.31 -10.75 -15.10
CA SER A 5 -25.67 -10.23 -16.31
C SER A 5 -25.10 -8.82 -16.05
N LEU A 6 -24.02 -8.46 -16.76
CA LEU A 6 -23.46 -7.10 -16.74
C LEU A 6 -24.49 -6.02 -17.11
N ALA A 7 -25.49 -6.36 -17.92
CA ALA A 7 -26.58 -5.46 -18.28
C ALA A 7 -27.52 -5.19 -17.09
N ASP A 8 -27.83 -6.23 -16.29
CA ASP A 8 -28.69 -6.11 -15.11
C ASP A 8 -28.02 -5.31 -13.99
N TYR A 9 -26.68 -5.38 -13.90
CA TYR A 9 -25.89 -4.60 -12.97
C TYR A 9 -25.96 -3.09 -13.29
N HIS A 10 -25.79 -2.71 -14.56
CA HIS A 10 -25.84 -1.30 -14.96
C HIS A 10 -27.23 -0.68 -14.82
N SER A 11 -28.30 -1.47 -14.97
CA SER A 11 -29.69 -1.02 -14.74
C SER A 11 -29.97 -0.65 -13.28
N LYS A 12 -29.46 -1.45 -12.33
CA LYS A 12 -29.73 -1.26 -10.89
C LYS A 12 -28.88 -0.17 -10.23
N PHE A 13 -27.77 0.22 -10.84
CA PHE A 13 -26.83 1.21 -10.29
C PHE A 13 -26.52 2.31 -11.30
N PRO A 14 -27.43 3.30 -11.51
CA PRO A 14 -27.13 4.43 -12.37
C PRO A 14 -25.98 5.25 -11.77
N ASN A 15 -24.95 5.51 -12.59
CA ASN A 15 -23.79 6.31 -12.20
C ASN A 15 -24.22 7.74 -11.85
N GLY A 16 -24.33 8.05 -10.56
CA GLY A 16 -24.58 9.40 -10.07
C GLY A 16 -23.44 10.36 -10.41
N HIS A 17 -23.78 11.58 -10.84
CA HIS A 17 -22.83 12.66 -11.11
C HIS A 17 -21.98 12.97 -9.87
N LYS A 18 -20.67 12.67 -9.92
CA LYS A 18 -19.71 13.07 -8.87
C LYS A 18 -19.15 14.46 -9.14
N ALA A 19 -19.26 15.33 -8.14
CA ALA A 19 -18.64 16.66 -8.11
C ALA A 19 -17.11 16.57 -8.37
N LYS A 20 -16.59 17.55 -9.12
CA LYS A 20 -15.19 17.62 -9.58
C LYS A 20 -14.22 17.78 -8.39
N LYS A 21 -13.70 16.65 -7.88
CA LYS A 21 -12.60 16.62 -6.90
C LYS A 21 -11.30 16.95 -7.64
N GLY A 22 -10.55 17.96 -7.16
CA GLY A 22 -9.26 18.35 -7.75
C GLY A 22 -8.34 17.15 -7.97
N ARG A 23 -7.62 17.13 -9.10
CA ARG A 23 -6.72 16.01 -9.45
C ARG A 23 -5.67 15.84 -8.35
N ASN A 24 -5.60 14.64 -7.77
CA ASN A 24 -4.48 14.27 -6.90
C ASN A 24 -3.15 14.46 -7.65
N LYS A 25 -2.06 14.77 -6.93
CA LYS A 25 -0.71 15.05 -7.48
C LYS A 25 -0.22 14.01 -8.50
N PHE A 26 -0.73 12.78 -8.45
CA PHE A 26 -0.39 11.67 -9.35
C PHE A 26 -1.53 11.20 -10.27
N ASN A 27 -2.65 11.92 -10.31
CA ASN A 27 -3.87 11.52 -11.04
C ASN A 27 -4.37 10.10 -10.70
N ALA A 28 -3.98 9.56 -9.54
CA ALA A 28 -4.36 8.23 -9.08
C ALA A 28 -5.78 8.26 -8.52
N SER A 29 -6.60 7.31 -8.97
CA SER A 29 -7.92 7.05 -8.41
C SER A 29 -7.79 6.03 -7.28
N LYS A 30 -8.21 6.41 -6.07
CA LYS A 30 -8.36 5.45 -4.97
C LYS A 30 -9.45 4.44 -5.34
N VAL A 31 -9.22 3.17 -5.04
CA VAL A 31 -10.17 2.10 -5.33
C VAL A 31 -10.44 1.33 -4.05
N THR A 32 -11.70 0.96 -3.84
CA THR A 32 -12.13 0.14 -2.71
C THR A 32 -12.49 -1.25 -3.18
N LEU A 33 -11.90 -2.29 -2.58
CA LEU A 33 -12.25 -3.69 -2.80
C LEU A 33 -12.27 -4.39 -1.43
N ASP A 34 -13.31 -5.18 -1.16
CA ASP A 34 -13.44 -5.97 0.08
C ASP A 34 -13.28 -5.16 1.38
N GLY A 35 -13.74 -3.90 1.38
CA GLY A 35 -13.62 -2.98 2.52
C GLY A 35 -12.23 -2.35 2.71
N MET A 36 -11.24 -2.74 1.89
CA MET A 36 -9.91 -2.12 1.86
C MET A 36 -9.86 -0.96 0.87
N THR A 37 -9.07 0.07 1.17
CA THR A 37 -8.83 1.21 0.28
C THR A 37 -7.41 1.17 -0.23
N PHE A 38 -7.27 1.13 -1.56
CA PHE A 38 -6.00 1.19 -2.26
C PHE A 38 -5.75 2.59 -2.80
N ASP A 39 -4.51 3.05 -2.74
CA ASP A 39 -4.11 4.38 -3.21
C ASP A 39 -4.00 4.45 -4.74
N SER A 40 -3.90 3.29 -5.42
CA SER A 40 -3.87 3.23 -6.88
C SER A 40 -4.45 1.94 -7.47
N LYS A 41 -4.80 1.98 -8.77
CA LYS A 41 -5.16 0.78 -9.54
C LYS A 41 -4.03 -0.25 -9.62
N LYS A 42 -2.77 0.21 -9.63
CA LYS A 42 -1.59 -0.67 -9.69
C LYS A 42 -1.47 -1.49 -8.41
N GLU A 43 -1.68 -0.84 -7.27
CA GLU A 43 -1.69 -1.47 -5.96
C GLU A 43 -2.82 -2.49 -5.82
N LEU A 44 -4.04 -2.15 -6.27
CA LEU A 44 -5.16 -3.10 -6.31
C LEU A 44 -4.84 -4.33 -7.17
N LYS A 45 -4.28 -4.13 -8.37
CA LYS A 45 -3.89 -5.25 -9.25
C LYS A 45 -2.89 -6.16 -8.53
N ARG A 46 -1.90 -5.57 -7.88
CA ARG A 46 -0.88 -6.32 -7.14
C ARG A 46 -1.47 -7.09 -5.96
N TYR A 47 -2.41 -6.49 -5.23
CA TYR A 47 -3.14 -7.18 -4.16
C TYR A 47 -3.88 -8.43 -4.65
N ILE A 48 -4.54 -8.33 -5.81
CA ILE A 48 -5.25 -9.48 -6.41
C ILE A 48 -4.25 -10.60 -6.76
N GLU A 49 -3.08 -10.25 -7.32
CA GLU A 49 -2.01 -11.22 -7.60
C GLU A 49 -1.52 -11.90 -6.32
N LEU A 50 -1.22 -11.14 -5.27
CA LEU A 50 -0.78 -11.68 -3.97
C LEU A 50 -1.86 -12.55 -3.31
N LYS A 51 -3.14 -12.15 -3.40
CA LYS A 51 -4.26 -12.98 -2.93
C LYS A 51 -4.32 -14.32 -3.67
N ALA A 52 -4.13 -14.32 -4.99
CA ALA A 52 -4.08 -15.55 -5.77
C ALA A 52 -2.86 -16.42 -5.40
N MET A 53 -1.69 -15.82 -5.16
CA MET A 53 -0.50 -16.54 -4.68
C MET A 53 -0.74 -17.19 -3.31
N GLN A 54 -1.43 -16.49 -2.40
CA GLN A 54 -1.80 -17.04 -1.09
C GLN A 54 -2.77 -18.21 -1.22
N GLN A 55 -3.76 -18.12 -2.12
CA GLN A 55 -4.70 -19.23 -2.39
C GLN A 55 -4.00 -20.46 -2.97
N ARG A 56 -2.91 -20.28 -3.73
CA ARG A 56 -2.08 -21.38 -4.23
C ARG A 56 -1.06 -21.90 -3.21
N GLY A 57 -0.99 -21.32 -2.01
CA GLY A 57 -0.06 -21.73 -0.96
C GLY A 57 1.40 -21.30 -1.19
N GLU A 58 1.65 -20.33 -2.09
CA GLU A 58 3.00 -19.82 -2.36
C GLU A 58 3.46 -18.81 -1.30
N ILE A 59 2.50 -18.09 -0.72
CA ILE A 59 2.71 -17.11 0.36
C ILE A 59 1.67 -17.30 1.46
N PHE A 60 1.97 -16.77 2.65
CA PHE A 60 1.02 -16.71 3.76
C PHE A 60 1.20 -15.43 4.58
N GLY A 61 0.22 -15.12 5.44
CA GLY A 61 0.27 -13.94 6.30
C GLY A 61 0.24 -12.62 5.53
N LEU A 62 -0.54 -12.54 4.44
CA LEU A 62 -0.68 -11.32 3.64
C LEU A 62 -1.38 -10.22 4.45
N GLU A 63 -0.66 -9.14 4.72
CA GLU A 63 -1.15 -7.94 5.39
C GLU A 63 -1.05 -6.71 4.47
N HIS A 64 -1.96 -5.76 4.67
CA HIS A 64 -2.03 -4.49 3.94
C HIS A 64 -1.73 -3.33 4.88
N HIS A 65 -0.95 -2.36 4.42
CA HIS A 65 -0.59 -1.16 5.20
C HIS A 65 0.16 -1.45 6.52
N ALA A 66 1.06 -2.45 6.51
CA ALA A 66 1.88 -2.79 7.66
C ALA A 66 2.75 -1.61 8.10
N LYS A 67 2.80 -1.37 9.41
CA LYS A 67 3.43 -0.20 10.03
C LYS A 67 4.77 -0.56 10.66
N PHE A 68 5.81 0.16 10.25
CA PHE A 68 7.16 0.05 10.79
C PHE A 68 7.58 1.37 11.44
N GLU A 69 8.03 1.31 12.69
CA GLU A 69 8.59 2.47 13.37
C GLU A 69 10.09 2.60 13.05
N LEU A 70 10.50 3.71 12.44
CA LEU A 70 11.87 3.95 11.99
C LEU A 70 12.69 4.78 12.98
N ALA A 71 12.03 5.66 13.74
CA ALA A 71 12.64 6.41 14.80
C ALA A 71 11.58 6.72 15.87
N PRO A 72 11.96 6.67 17.16
CA PRO A 72 11.03 6.96 18.24
C PRO A 72 10.56 8.43 18.21
N LYS A 73 9.54 8.71 19.00
CA LYS A 73 9.07 10.08 19.25
C LYS A 73 10.18 10.86 19.97
N THR A 74 10.65 11.97 19.38
CA THR A 74 11.81 12.72 19.90
C THR A 74 11.53 14.21 19.95
N LYS A 75 12.03 14.88 21.00
CA LYS A 75 12.00 16.34 21.12
C LYS A 75 13.29 16.88 20.53
N ILE A 76 13.17 17.62 19.42
CA ILE A 76 14.31 18.29 18.80
C ILE A 76 14.55 19.60 19.54
N GLU A 77 15.80 19.90 19.82
CA GLU A 77 16.19 21.17 20.43
C GLU A 77 15.74 22.36 19.57
N GLY A 78 15.18 23.39 20.20
CA GLY A 78 14.60 24.55 19.50
C GLY A 78 13.18 24.35 18.95
N GLU A 79 12.63 23.13 18.93
CA GLU A 79 11.25 22.92 18.51
C GLU A 79 10.25 22.94 19.68
N LYS A 80 9.15 23.69 19.51
CA LYS A 80 8.10 23.83 20.54
C LYS A 80 7.35 22.52 20.83
N ARG A 81 7.26 21.62 19.85
CA ARG A 81 6.48 20.37 19.95
C ARG A 81 7.38 19.18 19.71
N THR A 82 7.15 18.10 20.44
CA THR A 82 7.81 16.82 20.19
C THR A 82 7.40 16.27 18.82
N LYS A 83 8.37 15.82 18.02
CA LYS A 83 8.07 15.16 16.75
C LYS A 83 7.53 13.77 17.01
N PRO A 84 6.44 13.37 16.33
CA PRO A 84 5.95 12.00 16.42
C PRO A 84 6.98 11.02 15.87
N ALA A 85 6.88 9.76 16.28
CA ALA A 85 7.72 8.70 15.75
C ALA A 85 7.65 8.65 14.22
N LEU A 86 8.82 8.56 13.60
CA LEU A 86 8.93 8.42 12.15
C LEU A 86 8.50 7.01 11.78
N ARG A 87 7.54 6.89 10.87
CA ARG A 87 6.99 5.60 10.45
C ARG A 87 7.06 5.40 8.94
N TYR A 88 7.22 4.15 8.58
CA TYR A 88 7.04 3.63 7.24
C TYR A 88 5.79 2.76 7.21
N PHE A 89 5.01 2.90 6.15
CA PHE A 89 3.82 2.10 5.89
C PHE A 89 4.09 1.40 4.57
N ALA A 90 4.23 0.08 4.62
CA ALA A 90 4.40 -0.75 3.44
C ALA A 90 3.04 -0.99 2.79
N ASP A 91 3.00 -1.13 1.46
CA ASP A 91 1.75 -1.46 0.79
C ASP A 91 1.33 -2.90 1.16
N PHE A 92 2.26 -3.87 1.07
CA PHE A 92 2.01 -5.26 1.44
C PHE A 92 3.16 -5.89 2.22
N THR A 93 2.82 -6.81 3.12
CA THR A 93 3.79 -7.71 3.75
C THR A 93 3.26 -9.12 3.79
N TYR A 94 4.14 -10.10 3.66
CA TYR A 94 3.78 -11.52 3.65
C TYR A 94 5.02 -12.39 3.84
N TYR A 95 4.82 -13.67 4.09
CA TYR A 95 5.89 -14.67 4.11
C TYR A 95 5.83 -15.52 2.86
N LEU A 96 6.99 -15.81 2.28
CA LEU A 96 7.12 -16.90 1.29
C LEU A 96 7.04 -18.24 2.00
N ILE A 97 6.66 -19.30 1.27
CA ILE A 97 6.58 -20.65 1.84
C ILE A 97 7.90 -21.19 2.40
N ASN A 98 9.04 -20.64 1.94
CA ASN A 98 10.37 -20.93 2.47
C ASN A 98 10.70 -20.21 3.80
N GLY A 99 9.75 -19.43 4.34
CA GLY A 99 9.88 -18.68 5.59
C GLY A 99 10.44 -17.26 5.45
N GLU A 100 10.82 -16.81 4.24
CA GLU A 100 11.36 -15.46 4.03
C GLU A 100 10.24 -14.40 4.21
N TYR A 101 10.47 -13.40 5.07
CA TYR A 101 9.56 -12.27 5.26
C TYR A 101 9.78 -11.19 4.21
N ILE A 102 8.71 -10.85 3.49
CA ILE A 102 8.73 -9.91 2.39
C ILE A 102 7.96 -8.65 2.75
N VAL A 103 8.60 -7.51 2.49
CA VAL A 103 7.95 -6.20 2.48
C VAL A 103 7.98 -5.66 1.06
N GLU A 104 6.79 -5.42 0.50
CA GLU A 104 6.60 -4.99 -0.88
C GLU A 104 5.90 -3.62 -0.95
N ASP A 105 6.39 -2.77 -1.86
CA ASP A 105 5.89 -1.41 -2.06
C ASP A 105 5.64 -1.12 -3.55
N VAL A 106 4.40 -0.78 -3.91
CA VAL A 106 3.96 -0.57 -5.28
C VAL A 106 4.16 0.88 -5.68
N LYS A 107 5.34 1.18 -6.25
CA LYS A 107 5.76 2.56 -6.55
C LYS A 107 5.98 2.81 -8.04
N SER A 108 5.68 4.05 -8.45
CA SER A 108 6.07 4.58 -9.76
C SER A 108 7.55 4.97 -9.77
N ILE A 109 8.16 5.08 -10.94
CA ILE A 109 9.56 5.55 -11.10
C ILE A 109 9.76 6.92 -10.43
N ALA A 110 8.79 7.83 -10.55
CA ALA A 110 8.85 9.14 -9.91
C ALA A 110 8.88 9.03 -8.38
N THR A 111 8.07 8.14 -7.80
CA THR A 111 8.03 7.92 -6.35
C THR A 111 9.30 7.27 -5.83
N ARG A 112 9.91 6.33 -6.58
CA ARG A 112 11.18 5.68 -6.21
C ARG A 112 12.33 6.68 -6.08
N LYS A 113 12.31 7.74 -6.90
CA LYS A 113 13.33 8.80 -6.89
C LYS A 113 13.14 9.86 -5.80
N LEU A 114 12.02 9.86 -5.07
CA LEU A 114 11.81 10.85 -4.01
C LEU A 114 12.84 10.65 -2.88
N PRO A 115 13.56 11.71 -2.46
CA PRO A 115 14.53 11.61 -1.36
C PRO A 115 13.91 11.08 -0.06
N SER A 116 12.67 11.47 0.24
CA SER A 116 11.95 11.00 1.43
C SER A 116 11.70 9.49 1.42
N TYR A 117 11.41 8.90 0.25
CA TYR A 117 11.23 7.47 0.10
C TYR A 117 12.57 6.73 0.27
N ARG A 118 13.62 7.21 -0.40
CA ARG A 118 14.97 6.64 -0.31
C ARG A 118 15.49 6.64 1.13
N ASN A 119 15.28 7.73 1.88
CA ASN A 119 15.67 7.82 3.29
C ASN A 119 14.91 6.82 4.16
N LYS A 120 13.59 6.66 3.94
CA LYS A 120 12.80 5.65 4.68
C LYS A 120 13.22 4.23 4.32
N LYS A 121 13.54 3.94 3.06
CA LYS A 121 14.06 2.63 2.63
C LYS A 121 15.42 2.32 3.27
N HIS A 122 16.31 3.30 3.31
CA HIS A 122 17.58 3.17 4.04
C HIS A 122 17.32 2.86 5.53
N LEU A 123 16.42 3.61 6.18
CA LEU A 123 16.07 3.38 7.58
C LEU A 123 15.41 2.01 7.83
N MET A 124 14.56 1.53 6.92
CA MET A 124 14.01 0.17 7.00
C MET A 124 15.11 -0.87 7.05
N LYS A 125 16.13 -0.74 6.19
CA LYS A 125 17.26 -1.65 6.19
C LYS A 125 18.10 -1.54 7.46
N THR A 126 18.42 -0.33 7.92
CA THR A 126 19.31 -0.13 9.06
C THR A 126 18.66 -0.44 10.41
N VAL A 127 17.35 -0.17 10.55
CA VAL A 127 16.62 -0.31 11.83
C VAL A 127 16.02 -1.71 11.96
N HIS A 128 15.45 -2.24 10.88
CA HIS A 128 14.73 -3.52 10.90
C HIS A 128 15.47 -4.65 10.19
N GLY A 129 16.56 -4.37 9.47
CA GLY A 129 17.26 -5.38 8.66
C GLY A 129 16.55 -5.75 7.36
N ILE A 130 15.41 -5.12 7.06
CA ILE A 130 14.50 -5.51 5.97
C ILE A 130 14.75 -4.70 4.71
N ASP A 131 14.84 -5.39 3.57
CA ASP A 131 14.86 -4.78 2.24
C ASP A 131 13.44 -4.66 1.67
N ILE A 132 13.11 -3.48 1.12
CA ILE A 132 11.82 -3.25 0.44
C ILE A 132 11.93 -3.67 -1.03
N ARG A 133 11.05 -4.58 -1.44
CA ARG A 133 10.84 -4.96 -2.85
C ARG A 133 9.91 -3.94 -3.52
N GLU A 134 10.39 -3.30 -4.58
CA GLU A 134 9.65 -2.28 -5.32
C GLU A 134 8.99 -2.86 -6.57
N VAL A 135 7.67 -2.76 -6.68
CA VAL A 135 6.90 -3.24 -7.84
C VAL A 135 6.37 -2.10 -8.69
#